data_AF-A0A9P6MDQ6-F1
#
_entry.id   AF-A0A9P6MDQ6-F1
#
_cell.length_a   1.000
_cell.length_b   1.000
_cell.length_c   1.000
_cell.angle_alpha   90.00
_cell.angle_beta   90.00
_cell.angle_gamma   90.00
#
_symmetry.space_group_name_H-M   'P 1'
#
loop_
_entity.id
_entity.type
_entity.pdbx_description
1 polymer ?
#
loop_
_entity_poly.entity_id
_entity_poly.type
_entity_poly.pdbx_seq_one_letter_code
_entity_poly.pdbx_strand_id
1 'polypeptide(L)'
;KTGLWDFTDLPPPPPSMPYTPATAIYPTINPALHPAPVLMPSFVAVDFHLPFLVDGMKATQFYGTGLVVSTNPPLVVCDRDTIPISIGDIFITFANSVIIPGRLVYLHPHYNFVVLTYDSALLANTPVKAATFSDRRLAQGDECYLVGVGTDQSPVIKKTQVSNVGNIATRECSPPRWRAMNVEGIKIDDPVGTQGGVLCDGEGKVQALWVNYSSQDEKGNDVTFMSGLDISSVKKVLEPFMKGESPKLRMLKVGDIVLGLEGKVATGMKDLERAHGVDSVQM
;
A
#
# COMPACT_ATOMS: atom_id res chain seq x y z
N LYS A 1 8.03 -41.71 16.15
CA LYS A 1 8.43 -40.30 15.92
C LYS A 1 7.59 -39.77 14.76
N THR A 2 6.73 -38.78 15.00
CA THR A 2 5.69 -38.32 14.06
C THR A 2 6.25 -37.46 12.92
N GLY A 3 7.53 -37.05 12.96
CA GLY A 3 8.15 -36.23 11.92
C GLY A 3 7.70 -34.77 11.92
N LEU A 4 6.93 -34.36 12.93
CA LEU A 4 6.53 -32.97 13.18
C LEU A 4 7.41 -32.40 14.29
N TRP A 5 7.63 -31.10 14.25
CA TRP A 5 8.34 -30.38 15.32
C TRP A 5 7.60 -30.58 16.65
N ASP A 6 8.33 -30.90 17.71
CA ASP A 6 7.76 -30.93 19.06
C ASP A 6 7.48 -29.48 19.49
N PHE A 7 6.21 -29.12 19.69
CA PHE A 7 5.80 -27.80 20.16
C PHE A 7 4.87 -27.91 21.37
N THR A 8 4.83 -26.85 22.16
CA THR A 8 3.89 -26.66 23.28
C THR A 8 3.22 -25.32 23.10
N ASP A 9 1.90 -25.28 23.30
CA ASP A 9 1.15 -24.03 23.26
C ASP A 9 1.65 -23.07 24.33
N LEU A 10 1.86 -21.81 23.93
CA LEU A 10 2.18 -20.75 24.88
C LEU A 10 0.92 -20.37 25.68
N PRO A 11 1.07 -19.93 26.94
CA PRO A 11 -0.07 -19.37 27.68
C PRO A 11 -0.65 -18.16 26.92
N PRO A 12 -1.95 -17.86 27.09
CA PRO A 12 -2.56 -16.68 26.48
C PRO A 12 -1.83 -15.40 26.94
N PRO A 13 -1.76 -14.38 26.08
CA PRO A 13 -1.10 -13.12 26.43
C PRO A 13 -1.80 -12.46 27.62
N PRO A 14 -1.09 -11.64 28.41
CA PRO A 14 -1.71 -10.81 29.44
C PRO A 14 -2.83 -9.95 28.84
N PRO A 15 -3.91 -9.67 29.60
CA PRO A 15 -4.97 -8.79 29.12
C PRO A 15 -4.40 -7.41 28.80
N SER A 16 -4.65 -6.92 27.59
CA SER A 16 -4.29 -5.56 27.18
C SER A 16 -5.09 -4.54 27.99
N MET A 17 -4.48 -3.40 28.33
CA MET A 17 -5.22 -2.29 28.94
C MET A 17 -6.35 -1.85 27.99
N PRO A 18 -7.58 -1.68 28.49
CA PRO A 18 -8.69 -1.27 27.65
C PRO A 18 -8.47 0.15 27.13
N TYR A 19 -8.76 0.37 25.85
CA TYR A 19 -8.77 1.70 25.25
C TYR A 19 -10.08 2.41 25.59
N THR A 20 -10.00 3.68 25.97
CA THR A 20 -11.18 4.52 26.21
C THR A 20 -11.48 5.38 25.00
N PRO A 21 -12.77 5.53 24.59
CA PRO A 21 -13.13 6.41 23.50
C PRO A 21 -12.66 7.85 23.72
N ALA A 22 -12.14 8.46 22.66
CA ALA A 22 -11.65 9.83 22.66
C ALA A 22 -12.10 10.57 21.40
N THR A 23 -12.37 11.88 21.53
CA THR A 23 -12.75 12.74 20.40
C THR A 23 -11.57 13.62 20.02
N ALA A 24 -11.20 13.61 18.75
CA ALA A 24 -10.24 14.54 18.18
C ALA A 24 -10.93 15.65 17.38
N ILE A 25 -10.23 16.75 17.20
CA ILE A 25 -10.64 17.88 16.37
C ILE A 25 -9.58 18.07 15.29
N TYR A 26 -10.01 18.10 14.03
CA TYR A 26 -9.11 18.41 12.93
C TYR A 26 -8.83 19.91 12.87
N PRO A 27 -7.59 20.32 12.55
CA PRO A 27 -7.28 21.72 12.34
C PRO A 27 -8.07 22.28 11.15
N THR A 28 -8.52 23.53 11.27
CA THR A 28 -9.16 24.23 10.15
C THR A 28 -8.14 24.50 9.06
N ILE A 29 -8.37 23.96 7.87
CA ILE A 29 -7.52 24.18 6.70
C ILE A 29 -8.11 25.29 5.86
N ASN A 30 -7.24 26.17 5.34
CA ASN A 30 -7.65 27.25 4.46
C ASN A 30 -8.42 26.69 3.24
N PRO A 31 -9.67 27.12 2.99
CA PRO A 31 -10.47 26.66 1.85
C PRO A 31 -9.80 26.88 0.48
N ALA A 32 -8.90 27.87 0.37
CA ALA A 32 -8.13 28.12 -0.85
C ALA A 32 -7.17 26.96 -1.22
N LEU A 33 -6.88 26.06 -0.27
CA LEU A 33 -6.05 24.86 -0.49
C LEU A 33 -6.88 23.67 -1.00
N HIS A 34 -8.00 23.92 -1.67
CA HIS A 34 -8.78 22.85 -2.28
C HIS A 34 -7.93 22.02 -3.27
N PRO A 35 -7.98 20.66 -3.25
CA PRO A 35 -8.92 19.80 -2.51
C PRO A 35 -8.47 19.30 -1.12
N ALA A 36 -7.40 19.83 -0.54
CA ALA A 36 -6.88 19.32 0.75
C ALA A 36 -7.91 19.32 1.90
N PRO A 37 -8.73 20.36 2.14
CA PRO A 37 -9.74 20.35 3.20
C PRO A 37 -10.75 19.19 3.11
N VAL A 38 -11.00 18.67 1.90
CA VAL A 38 -11.92 17.54 1.66
C VAL A 38 -11.28 16.23 2.10
N LEU A 39 -10.00 16.04 1.78
CA LEU A 39 -9.27 14.79 1.97
C LEU A 39 -8.64 14.63 3.35
N MET A 40 -8.26 15.74 4.01
CA MET A 40 -7.53 15.68 5.27
C MET A 40 -8.23 14.92 6.42
N PRO A 41 -9.56 14.99 6.57
CA PRO A 41 -10.29 14.13 7.52
C PRO A 41 -10.28 12.63 7.19
N SER A 42 -9.75 12.25 6.01
CA SER A 42 -9.59 10.86 5.58
C SER A 42 -8.16 10.35 5.78
N PHE A 43 -7.19 11.22 6.10
CA PHE A 43 -5.82 10.78 6.38
C PHE A 43 -5.65 10.42 7.86
N VAL A 44 -4.84 9.40 8.09
CA VAL A 44 -4.41 8.93 9.41
C VAL A 44 -2.92 8.65 9.38
N ALA A 45 -2.23 8.80 10.50
CA ALA A 45 -0.88 8.25 10.63
C ALA A 45 -0.98 6.79 11.09
N VAL A 46 -0.05 5.97 10.61
CA VAL A 46 0.02 4.54 10.92
C VAL A 46 1.43 4.25 11.44
N ASP A 47 1.47 3.70 12.64
CA ASP A 47 2.69 3.26 13.31
C ASP A 47 2.66 1.73 13.41
N PHE A 48 3.76 1.10 12.99
CA PHE A 48 3.89 -0.36 13.01
C PHE A 48 5.17 -0.78 13.72
N HIS A 49 5.01 -1.67 14.69
CA HIS A 49 6.07 -2.13 15.56
C HIS A 49 6.25 -3.64 15.44
N LEU A 50 7.48 -4.03 15.12
CA LEU A 50 7.90 -5.43 15.11
C LEU A 50 8.54 -5.80 16.45
N PRO A 51 8.17 -6.96 17.04
CA PRO A 51 8.81 -7.43 18.26
C PRO A 51 10.27 -7.84 18.04
N PHE A 52 10.61 -8.30 16.84
CA PHE A 52 11.96 -8.73 16.44
C PHE A 52 12.14 -8.63 14.92
N LEU A 53 13.40 -8.53 14.47
CA LEU A 53 13.73 -8.54 13.05
C LEU A 53 13.56 -9.95 12.48
N VAL A 54 12.47 -10.17 11.75
CA VAL A 54 12.18 -11.39 10.99
C VAL A 54 11.83 -11.05 9.55
N ASP A 55 11.81 -12.05 8.67
CA ASP A 55 11.33 -11.93 7.29
C ASP A 55 12.01 -10.79 6.47
N GLY A 56 13.32 -10.62 6.68
CA GLY A 56 14.13 -9.65 5.93
C GLY A 56 13.83 -8.17 6.23
N MET A 57 13.26 -7.88 7.39
CA MET A 57 12.97 -6.51 7.81
C MET A 57 14.23 -5.71 8.13
N LYS A 58 14.27 -4.46 7.61
CA LYS A 58 15.39 -3.50 7.80
C LYS A 58 15.32 -2.75 9.13
N ALA A 59 14.14 -2.66 9.73
CA ALA A 59 13.86 -1.91 10.94
C ALA A 59 12.79 -2.63 11.76
N THR A 60 12.66 -2.27 13.04
CA THR A 60 11.58 -2.75 13.91
C THR A 60 10.42 -1.76 14.02
N GLN A 61 10.56 -0.57 13.44
CA GLN A 61 9.56 0.48 13.48
C GLN A 61 9.35 1.03 12.07
N PHE A 62 8.10 1.17 11.69
CA PHE A 62 7.68 1.71 10.40
C PHE A 62 6.58 2.72 10.63
N TYR A 63 6.64 3.79 9.87
CA TYR A 63 5.75 4.94 10.00
C TYR A 63 5.29 5.34 8.61
N GLY A 64 4.01 5.67 8.46
CA GLY A 64 3.49 6.12 7.19
C GLY A 64 2.07 6.66 7.28
N THR A 65 1.55 7.05 6.12
CA THR A 65 0.20 7.62 6.01
C THR A 65 -0.79 6.55 5.56
N GLY A 66 -1.92 6.47 6.25
CA GLY A 66 -3.09 5.71 5.83
C GLY A 66 -4.20 6.61 5.30
N LEU A 67 -5.05 6.06 4.45
CA LEU A 67 -6.26 6.67 3.91
C LEU A 67 -7.47 5.87 4.39
N VAL A 68 -8.39 6.51 5.08
CA VAL A 68 -9.71 5.94 5.43
C VAL A 68 -10.53 5.80 4.16
N VAL A 69 -10.87 4.57 3.81
CA VAL A 69 -11.62 4.24 2.59
C VAL A 69 -13.07 3.85 2.88
N SER A 70 -13.37 3.53 4.15
CA SER A 70 -14.72 3.28 4.63
C SER A 70 -14.80 3.51 6.14
N THR A 71 -15.93 4.04 6.60
CA THR A 71 -16.26 4.15 8.02
C THR A 71 -17.20 3.03 8.49
N ASN A 72 -17.87 2.32 7.56
CA ASN A 72 -18.70 1.16 7.86
C ASN A 72 -18.72 0.18 6.66
N PRO A 73 -18.02 -0.97 6.74
CA PRO A 73 -17.09 -1.35 7.82
C PRO A 73 -15.87 -0.40 7.91
N PRO A 74 -15.25 -0.21 9.08
CA PRO A 74 -14.10 0.70 9.22
C PRO A 74 -12.87 0.12 8.54
N LEU A 75 -12.42 0.77 7.46
CA LEU A 75 -11.29 0.33 6.64
C LEU A 75 -10.32 1.49 6.36
N VAL A 76 -9.03 1.21 6.49
CA VAL A 76 -7.92 2.09 6.12
C VAL A 76 -7.02 1.35 5.14
N VAL A 77 -6.49 2.06 4.14
CA VAL A 77 -5.43 1.54 3.28
C VAL A 77 -4.14 2.33 3.50
N CYS A 78 -3.01 1.63 3.57
CA CYS A 78 -1.68 2.22 3.51
C CYS A 78 -0.77 1.35 2.63
N ASP A 79 0.48 1.75 2.45
CA ASP A 79 1.44 0.99 1.66
C ASP A 79 2.10 -0.14 2.46
N ARG A 80 2.81 -1.02 1.75
CA ARG A 80 3.56 -2.11 2.35
C ARG A 80 4.91 -1.67 2.94
N ASP A 81 5.42 -0.49 2.63
CA ASP A 81 6.60 0.01 3.35
C ASP A 81 6.23 0.39 4.79
N THR A 82 4.98 0.83 5.02
CA THR A 82 4.40 1.08 6.34
C THR A 82 4.08 -0.22 7.08
N ILE A 83 3.38 -1.15 6.44
CA ILE A 83 3.06 -2.48 7.01
C ILE A 83 3.67 -3.58 6.14
N PRO A 84 4.94 -3.93 6.36
CA PRO A 84 5.66 -4.85 5.47
C PRO A 84 5.26 -6.31 5.62
N ILE A 85 4.90 -6.72 6.84
CA ILE A 85 4.59 -8.11 7.21
C ILE A 85 3.35 -8.18 8.09
N SER A 86 2.81 -9.40 8.27
CA SER A 86 1.55 -9.61 8.98
C SER A 86 1.65 -9.73 10.50
N ILE A 87 2.86 -9.75 11.04
CA ILE A 87 3.13 -9.88 12.49
C ILE A 87 3.69 -8.56 13.02
N GLY A 88 2.99 -7.94 13.96
CA GLY A 88 3.42 -6.70 14.61
C GLY A 88 2.23 -5.93 15.18
N ASP A 89 2.54 -4.96 16.03
CA ASP A 89 1.54 -4.06 16.62
C ASP A 89 1.28 -2.89 15.69
N ILE A 90 0.00 -2.59 15.45
CA ILE A 90 -0.46 -1.52 14.57
C ILE A 90 -1.19 -0.49 15.41
N PHE A 91 -0.77 0.76 15.31
CA PHE A 91 -1.47 1.91 15.88
C PHE A 91 -1.90 2.85 14.76
N ILE A 92 -3.12 3.36 14.86
CA ILE A 92 -3.68 4.32 13.90
C ILE A 92 -3.99 5.60 14.66
N THR A 93 -3.40 6.69 14.21
CA THR A 93 -3.54 8.01 14.81
C THR A 93 -4.45 8.87 13.94
N PHE A 94 -5.58 9.28 14.51
CA PHE A 94 -6.57 10.15 13.89
C PHE A 94 -6.37 11.60 14.35
N ALA A 95 -6.41 12.53 13.39
CA ALA A 95 -6.23 13.97 13.64
C ALA A 95 -5.03 14.28 14.57
N ASN A 96 -3.93 13.54 14.39
CA ASN A 96 -2.67 13.67 15.12
C ASN A 96 -2.79 13.61 16.66
N SER A 97 -3.89 13.06 17.20
CA SER A 97 -4.18 13.15 18.65
C SER A 97 -4.86 11.93 19.26
N VAL A 98 -5.71 11.21 18.51
CA VAL A 98 -6.38 10.00 19.02
C VAL A 98 -5.72 8.77 18.42
N ILE A 99 -5.04 8.01 19.28
CA ILE A 99 -4.30 6.80 18.90
C ILE A 99 -5.12 5.58 19.33
N ILE A 100 -5.45 4.71 18.39
CA ILE A 100 -6.21 3.48 18.64
C ILE A 100 -5.50 2.28 18.01
N PRO A 101 -5.70 1.06 18.55
CA PRO A 101 -5.14 -0.14 17.94
C PRO A 101 -5.80 -0.41 16.58
N GLY A 102 -4.96 -0.69 15.59
CA GLY A 102 -5.38 -1.20 14.29
C GLY A 102 -5.23 -2.71 14.21
N ARG A 103 -5.88 -3.32 13.20
CA ARG A 103 -5.70 -4.73 12.87
C ARG A 103 -5.53 -4.90 11.37
N LEU A 104 -4.55 -5.69 10.97
CA LEU A 104 -4.38 -6.09 9.59
C LEU A 104 -5.55 -7.00 9.15
N VAL A 105 -6.20 -6.62 8.06
CA VAL A 105 -7.26 -7.41 7.40
C VAL A 105 -6.69 -8.10 6.18
N TYR A 106 -5.84 -7.41 5.42
CA TYR A 106 -5.31 -7.92 4.17
C TYR A 106 -3.96 -7.30 3.84
N LEU A 107 -2.99 -8.15 3.51
CA LEU A 107 -1.67 -7.75 3.03
C LEU A 107 -1.58 -8.15 1.56
N HIS A 108 -1.65 -7.17 0.63
CA HIS A 108 -1.76 -7.50 -0.79
C HIS A 108 -0.46 -8.14 -1.31
N PRO A 109 -0.47 -9.36 -1.85
CA PRO A 109 0.78 -10.06 -2.21
C PRO A 109 1.54 -9.42 -3.38
N HIS A 110 0.84 -8.81 -4.33
CA HIS A 110 1.43 -8.25 -5.57
C HIS A 110 1.55 -6.72 -5.62
N TYR A 111 0.48 -5.96 -5.33
CA TYR A 111 0.49 -4.50 -5.28
C TYR A 111 0.94 -3.95 -3.93
N ASN A 112 1.46 -2.73 -3.93
CA ASN A 112 1.98 -2.03 -2.77
C ASN A 112 0.87 -1.42 -1.88
N PHE A 113 0.00 -2.26 -1.32
CA PHE A 113 -0.96 -1.79 -0.32
C PHE A 113 -1.38 -2.86 0.67
N VAL A 114 -1.92 -2.40 1.78
CA VAL A 114 -2.51 -3.19 2.86
C VAL A 114 -3.87 -2.62 3.21
N VAL A 115 -4.73 -3.46 3.78
CA VAL A 115 -6.03 -3.06 4.32
C VAL A 115 -6.01 -3.33 5.82
N LEU A 116 -6.27 -2.27 6.57
CA LEU A 116 -6.38 -2.27 8.02
C LEU A 116 -7.83 -2.01 8.42
N THR A 117 -8.18 -2.44 9.62
CA THR A 117 -9.42 -2.08 10.31
C THR A 117 -9.12 -1.57 11.71
N TYR A 118 -10.10 -0.97 12.35
CA TYR A 118 -10.00 -0.38 13.68
C TYR A 118 -11.38 -0.41 14.35
N ASP A 119 -11.40 -0.26 15.68
CA ASP A 119 -12.65 -0.08 16.42
C ASP A 119 -13.12 1.38 16.33
N SER A 120 -14.14 1.64 15.51
CA SER A 120 -14.71 2.97 15.33
C SER A 120 -15.37 3.53 16.59
N ALA A 121 -15.76 2.68 17.55
CA ALA A 121 -16.35 3.14 18.82
C ALA A 121 -15.34 3.93 19.66
N LEU A 122 -14.04 3.67 19.49
CA LEU A 122 -12.97 4.40 20.18
C LEU A 122 -12.79 5.84 19.68
N LEU A 123 -13.38 6.20 18.54
CA LEU A 123 -13.28 7.54 17.96
C LEU A 123 -14.32 8.54 18.48
N ALA A 124 -15.30 8.08 19.28
CA ALA A 124 -16.38 8.91 19.81
C ALA A 124 -16.99 9.86 18.73
N ASN A 125 -16.79 11.18 18.84
CA ASN A 125 -17.32 12.18 17.91
C ASN A 125 -16.28 12.71 16.89
N THR A 126 -15.14 12.03 16.74
CA THR A 126 -14.09 12.46 15.80
C THR A 126 -14.65 12.45 14.36
N PRO A 127 -14.59 13.57 13.61
CA PRO A 127 -15.26 13.71 12.33
C PRO A 127 -14.46 13.09 11.17
N VAL A 128 -14.17 11.79 11.26
CA VAL A 128 -13.49 11.01 10.23
C VAL A 128 -14.35 10.88 8.99
N LYS A 129 -13.73 11.00 7.81
CA LYS A 129 -14.42 10.82 6.53
C LYS A 129 -13.75 9.71 5.71
N ALA A 130 -14.56 8.97 4.96
CA ALA A 130 -14.05 8.07 3.93
C ALA A 130 -13.73 8.87 2.67
N ALA A 131 -12.58 8.61 2.07
CA ALA A 131 -12.19 9.21 0.80
C ALA A 131 -13.09 8.69 -0.33
N THR A 132 -13.51 9.59 -1.22
CA THR A 132 -14.27 9.23 -2.42
C THR A 132 -13.34 8.90 -3.57
N PHE A 133 -13.65 7.85 -4.34
CA PHE A 133 -12.82 7.41 -5.46
C PHE A 133 -13.38 7.89 -6.80
N SER A 134 -12.49 8.27 -7.70
CA SER A 134 -12.82 8.52 -9.10
C SER A 134 -12.86 7.21 -9.88
N ASP A 135 -13.64 7.18 -10.97
CA ASP A 135 -13.60 6.11 -11.97
C ASP A 135 -12.64 6.44 -13.13
N ARG A 136 -12.14 7.68 -13.19
CA ARG A 136 -11.18 8.13 -14.20
C ARG A 136 -9.76 7.76 -13.81
N ARG A 137 -9.18 6.83 -14.56
CA ARG A 137 -7.75 6.48 -14.48
C ARG A 137 -6.89 7.64 -15.00
N LEU A 138 -5.74 7.84 -14.36
CA LEU A 138 -4.75 8.83 -14.78
C LEU A 138 -3.93 8.29 -15.96
N ALA A 139 -3.80 9.11 -17.00
CA ALA A 139 -2.93 8.89 -18.14
C ALA A 139 -1.80 9.92 -18.18
N GLN A 140 -0.74 9.63 -18.94
CA GLN A 140 0.33 10.59 -19.17
C GLN A 140 -0.23 11.91 -19.74
N GLY A 141 0.22 13.03 -19.18
CA GLY A 141 -0.26 14.38 -19.54
C GLY A 141 -1.50 14.83 -18.77
N ASP A 142 -2.13 13.99 -17.95
CA ASP A 142 -3.28 14.43 -17.15
C ASP A 142 -2.87 15.37 -16.01
N GLU A 143 -3.62 16.46 -15.82
CA GLU A 143 -3.52 17.28 -14.62
C GLU A 143 -4.15 16.57 -13.41
N CYS A 144 -3.51 16.68 -12.25
CA CYS A 144 -4.02 16.17 -10.98
C CYS A 144 -3.47 16.98 -9.79
N TYR A 145 -3.94 16.65 -8.59
CA TYR A 145 -3.43 17.19 -7.33
C TYR A 145 -2.77 16.08 -6.52
N LEU A 146 -1.52 16.29 -6.12
CA LEU A 146 -0.91 15.55 -5.03
C LEU A 146 -1.42 16.17 -3.72
N VAL A 147 -2.12 15.38 -2.91
CA VAL A 147 -2.50 15.73 -1.54
C VAL A 147 -1.94 14.67 -0.61
N GLY A 148 -1.16 15.08 0.38
CA GLY A 148 -0.53 14.15 1.30
C GLY A 148 -0.21 14.80 2.63
N VAL A 149 0.57 14.08 3.43
CA VAL A 149 0.96 14.49 4.77
C VAL A 149 2.48 14.67 4.81
N GLY A 150 2.93 15.82 5.32
CA GLY A 150 4.35 16.13 5.49
C GLY A 150 4.98 15.35 6.65
N THR A 151 6.31 15.45 6.80
CA THR A 151 7.04 14.79 7.90
C THR A 151 6.59 15.28 9.28
N ASP A 152 6.15 16.54 9.36
CA ASP A 152 5.61 17.20 10.55
C ASP A 152 4.10 16.99 10.73
N GLN A 153 3.50 16.07 9.97
CA GLN A 153 2.06 15.82 9.91
C GLN A 153 1.22 17.00 9.39
N SER A 154 1.83 17.98 8.72
CA SER A 154 1.12 19.08 8.07
C SER A 154 0.49 18.66 6.74
N PRO A 155 -0.63 19.27 6.31
CA PRO A 155 -1.20 19.04 4.99
C PRO A 155 -0.27 19.57 3.88
N VAL A 156 0.06 18.71 2.92
CA VAL A 156 0.82 19.08 1.73
C VAL A 156 -0.09 18.96 0.51
N ILE A 157 -0.12 20.01 -0.31
CA ILE A 157 -0.89 20.03 -1.56
C ILE A 157 -0.06 20.65 -2.70
N LYS A 158 -0.12 20.02 -3.87
CA LYS A 158 0.46 20.55 -5.10
C LYS A 158 -0.36 20.15 -6.32
N LYS A 159 -0.73 21.13 -7.16
CA LYS A 159 -1.21 20.86 -8.51
C LYS A 159 -0.02 20.41 -9.36
N THR A 160 -0.18 19.31 -10.10
CA THR A 160 0.88 18.71 -10.92
C THR A 160 0.27 18.04 -12.16
N GLN A 161 1.12 17.47 -13.00
CA GLN A 161 0.77 16.70 -14.19
C GLN A 161 1.41 15.32 -14.12
N VAL A 162 0.73 14.32 -14.69
CA VAL A 162 1.26 12.96 -14.82
C VAL A 162 2.35 12.95 -15.89
N SER A 163 3.58 12.69 -15.48
CA SER A 163 4.74 12.69 -16.35
C SER A 163 4.91 11.37 -17.10
N ASN A 164 4.55 10.25 -16.47
CA ASN A 164 4.61 8.91 -17.04
C ASN A 164 3.71 7.93 -16.27
N VAL A 165 3.12 6.97 -16.97
CA VAL A 165 2.50 5.78 -16.37
C VAL A 165 3.25 4.57 -16.92
N GLY A 166 3.96 3.84 -16.05
CA GLY A 166 4.79 2.75 -16.52
C GLY A 166 5.32 1.86 -15.41
N ASN A 167 6.11 0.87 -15.79
CA ASN A 167 6.54 -0.19 -14.89
C ASN A 167 7.37 0.34 -13.71
N ILE A 168 7.04 -0.15 -12.52
CA ILE A 168 7.86 0.01 -11.33
C ILE A 168 8.94 -1.06 -11.34
N ALA A 169 10.19 -0.60 -11.28
CA ALA A 169 11.36 -1.45 -11.14
C ALA A 169 11.90 -1.32 -9.72
N THR A 170 11.92 -2.43 -8.98
CA THR A 170 12.62 -2.54 -7.70
C THR A 170 13.70 -3.60 -7.82
N ARG A 171 14.82 -3.39 -7.12
CA ARG A 171 15.96 -4.32 -7.14
C ARG A 171 15.73 -5.47 -6.17
N GLU A 172 16.45 -6.56 -6.42
CA GLU A 172 16.60 -7.63 -5.45
C GLU A 172 17.31 -7.06 -4.22
N CYS A 173 16.69 -7.23 -3.05
CA CYS A 173 17.20 -6.72 -1.79
C CYS A 173 17.90 -7.85 -1.00
N SER A 174 18.94 -7.49 -0.26
CA SER A 174 19.58 -8.33 0.75
C SER A 174 19.49 -7.66 2.12
N PRO A 175 18.78 -8.26 3.10
CA PRO A 175 18.06 -9.53 3.04
C PRO A 175 16.83 -9.49 2.11
N PRO A 176 16.36 -10.65 1.59
CA PRO A 176 15.17 -10.71 0.74
C PRO A 176 13.93 -10.17 1.45
N ARG A 177 13.18 -9.31 0.77
CA ARG A 177 11.90 -8.75 1.23
C ARG A 177 10.95 -8.56 0.07
N TRP A 178 9.68 -8.24 0.35
CA TRP A 178 8.70 -7.95 -0.69
C TRP A 178 9.20 -6.86 -1.66
N ARG A 179 8.99 -7.09 -2.95
CA ARG A 179 9.36 -6.14 -4.00
C ARG A 179 8.28 -6.08 -5.07
N ALA A 180 8.16 -4.91 -5.67
CA ALA A 180 7.22 -4.69 -6.75
C ALA A 180 7.72 -5.36 -8.04
N MET A 181 6.91 -6.25 -8.61
CA MET A 181 7.17 -6.90 -9.90
C MET A 181 5.93 -6.82 -10.77
N ASN A 182 6.09 -6.51 -12.07
CA ASN A 182 4.99 -6.45 -13.03
C ASN A 182 3.83 -5.54 -12.60
N VAL A 183 4.13 -4.45 -11.88
CA VAL A 183 3.16 -3.42 -11.54
C VAL A 183 3.50 -2.12 -12.25
N GLU A 184 2.47 -1.40 -12.65
CA GLU A 184 2.58 -0.04 -13.14
C GLU A 184 2.50 0.94 -11.97
N GLY A 185 3.18 2.06 -12.10
CA GLY A 185 3.02 3.20 -11.23
C GLY A 185 2.96 4.50 -12.00
N ILE A 186 2.33 5.47 -11.36
CA ILE A 186 2.07 6.80 -11.91
C ILE A 186 3.16 7.73 -11.38
N LYS A 187 3.87 8.39 -12.28
CA LYS A 187 4.86 9.42 -11.97
C LYS A 187 4.25 10.78 -12.29
N ILE A 188 4.60 11.77 -11.48
CA ILE A 188 4.15 13.15 -11.62
C ILE A 188 5.34 14.09 -11.78
N ASP A 189 5.09 15.29 -12.29
CA ASP A 189 6.10 16.33 -12.39
C ASP A 189 6.37 16.98 -11.04
N ASP A 190 7.66 17.13 -10.72
CA ASP A 190 8.17 17.83 -9.54
C ASP A 190 7.44 17.43 -8.23
N PRO A 191 7.50 16.14 -7.83
CA PRO A 191 6.81 15.65 -6.64
C PRO A 191 7.35 16.34 -5.38
N VAL A 192 6.44 16.78 -4.50
CA VAL A 192 6.82 17.32 -3.17
C VAL A 192 6.97 16.18 -2.17
N GLY A 193 7.96 16.31 -1.28
CA GLY A 193 8.20 15.35 -0.20
C GLY A 193 6.99 15.20 0.72
N THR A 194 6.48 13.97 0.83
CA THR A 194 5.35 13.57 1.67
C THR A 194 5.59 12.17 2.23
N GLN A 195 4.97 11.83 3.37
CA GLN A 195 5.00 10.50 3.99
C GLN A 195 3.92 9.55 3.40
N GLY A 196 3.51 9.80 2.16
CA GLY A 196 2.34 9.21 1.54
C GLY A 196 1.26 10.24 1.21
N GLY A 197 0.19 9.78 0.58
CA GLY A 197 -0.91 10.64 0.17
C GLY A 197 -1.76 10.02 -0.94
N VAL A 198 -2.34 10.88 -1.76
CA VAL A 198 -3.15 10.50 -2.92
C VAL A 198 -2.90 11.45 -4.09
N LEU A 199 -3.13 10.94 -5.30
CA LEU A 199 -3.40 11.76 -6.47
C LEU A 199 -4.91 11.85 -6.66
N CYS A 200 -5.44 13.06 -6.84
CA CYS A 200 -6.87 13.31 -6.94
C CYS A 200 -7.21 14.38 -7.98
N ASP A 201 -8.50 14.45 -8.34
CA ASP A 201 -9.02 15.52 -9.17
C ASP A 201 -9.28 16.81 -8.37
N GLY A 202 -9.75 17.86 -9.06
CA GLY A 202 -10.05 19.14 -8.44
C GLY A 202 -11.19 19.11 -7.42
N GLU A 203 -11.99 18.03 -7.35
CA GLU A 203 -13.06 17.83 -6.36
C GLU A 203 -12.58 17.03 -5.14
N GLY A 204 -11.35 16.50 -5.18
CA GLY A 204 -10.82 15.63 -4.14
C GLY A 204 -11.21 14.16 -4.28
N LYS A 205 -11.69 13.73 -5.46
CA LYS A 205 -11.88 12.30 -5.73
C LYS A 205 -10.54 11.65 -6.05
N VAL A 206 -10.19 10.62 -5.28
CA VAL A 206 -8.92 9.91 -5.37
C VAL A 206 -8.86 9.10 -6.65
N GLN A 207 -7.78 9.27 -7.41
CA GLN A 207 -7.48 8.54 -8.64
C GLN A 207 -6.33 7.54 -8.44
N ALA A 208 -5.42 7.80 -7.51
CA ALA A 208 -4.35 6.89 -7.12
C ALA A 208 -3.89 7.13 -5.68
N LEU A 209 -3.37 6.09 -5.02
CA LEU A 209 -2.64 6.23 -3.76
C LEU A 209 -1.21 6.67 -4.05
N TRP A 210 -0.66 7.63 -3.32
CA TRP A 210 0.74 8.02 -3.41
C TRP A 210 1.54 7.21 -2.38
N VAL A 211 2.24 6.18 -2.82
CA VAL A 211 2.80 5.13 -1.94
C VAL A 211 4.31 5.03 -2.04
N ASN A 212 4.95 4.61 -0.95
CA ASN A 212 6.40 4.46 -0.88
C ASN A 212 6.86 3.05 -1.27
N TYR A 213 7.89 2.96 -2.11
CA TYR A 213 8.54 1.71 -2.49
C TYR A 213 9.94 1.64 -1.87
N SER A 214 10.22 0.58 -1.11
CA SER A 214 11.57 0.27 -0.63
C SER A 214 12.32 -0.58 -1.65
N SER A 215 13.58 -0.23 -1.91
CA SER A 215 14.50 -0.95 -2.79
C SER A 215 15.93 -0.84 -2.22
N GLN A 216 16.91 -1.39 -2.93
CA GLN A 216 18.33 -1.11 -2.71
C GLN A 216 18.95 -0.47 -3.95
N ASP A 217 20.07 0.24 -3.79
CA ASP A 217 20.93 0.72 -4.87
C ASP A 217 21.95 -0.37 -5.29
N GLU A 218 22.86 -0.04 -6.22
CA GLU A 218 23.90 -0.97 -6.68
C GLU A 218 24.93 -1.35 -5.61
N LYS A 219 25.06 -0.50 -4.58
CA LYS A 219 25.97 -0.72 -3.44
C LYS A 219 25.30 -1.47 -2.29
N GLY A 220 24.01 -1.81 -2.44
CA GLY A 220 23.22 -2.48 -1.40
C GLY A 220 22.67 -1.52 -0.33
N ASN A 221 22.75 -0.20 -0.51
CA ASN A 221 22.15 0.75 0.42
C ASN A 221 20.63 0.78 0.20
N ASP A 222 19.88 0.84 1.30
CA ASP A 222 18.44 1.01 1.23
C ASP A 222 18.07 2.37 0.63
N VAL A 223 17.20 2.34 -0.37
CA VAL A 223 16.65 3.52 -1.04
C VAL A 223 15.13 3.42 -1.08
N THR A 224 14.49 4.58 -1.10
CA THR A 224 13.02 4.67 -1.20
C THR A 224 12.64 5.64 -2.31
N PHE A 225 11.49 5.40 -2.92
CA PHE A 225 10.91 6.32 -3.89
C PHE A 225 9.39 6.20 -3.89
N MET A 226 8.72 7.32 -4.16
CA MET A 226 7.26 7.39 -4.22
C MET A 226 6.76 7.15 -5.65
N SER A 227 5.60 6.50 -5.77
CA SER A 227 4.85 6.45 -7.03
C SER A 227 3.37 6.24 -6.78
N GLY A 228 2.54 6.70 -7.71
CA GLY A 228 1.09 6.51 -7.65
C GLY A 228 0.68 5.07 -7.96
N LEU A 229 -0.11 4.46 -7.09
CA LEU A 229 -0.81 3.20 -7.30
C LEU A 229 -2.26 3.47 -7.72
N ASP A 230 -2.62 3.09 -8.94
CA ASP A 230 -3.96 3.31 -9.50
C ASP A 230 -5.07 2.76 -8.58
N ILE A 231 -6.07 3.60 -8.28
CA ILE A 231 -7.12 3.27 -7.32
C ILE A 231 -8.00 2.10 -7.79
N SER A 232 -8.10 1.84 -9.09
CA SER A 232 -8.88 0.72 -9.63
C SER A 232 -8.36 -0.64 -9.17
N SER A 233 -7.04 -0.77 -8.96
CA SER A 233 -6.42 -1.99 -8.41
C SER A 233 -6.82 -2.20 -6.95
N VAL A 234 -6.96 -1.11 -6.20
CA VAL A 234 -7.36 -1.13 -4.79
C VAL A 234 -8.87 -1.40 -4.65
N LYS A 235 -9.71 -0.74 -5.48
CA LYS A 235 -11.18 -0.91 -5.49
C LYS A 235 -11.59 -2.37 -5.64
N LYS A 236 -10.95 -3.13 -6.54
CA LYS A 236 -11.20 -4.57 -6.75
C LYS A 236 -11.05 -5.42 -5.48
N VAL A 237 -10.21 -4.99 -4.55
CA VAL A 237 -9.95 -5.69 -3.28
C VAL A 237 -10.85 -5.16 -2.17
N LEU A 238 -11.16 -3.87 -2.17
CA LEU A 238 -12.05 -3.24 -1.18
C LEU A 238 -13.52 -3.64 -1.37
N GLU A 239 -13.99 -3.78 -2.61
CA GLU A 239 -15.39 -4.12 -2.92
C GLU A 239 -15.90 -5.38 -2.19
N PRO A 240 -15.16 -6.52 -2.15
CA PRO A 240 -15.53 -7.67 -1.34
C PRO A 240 -15.63 -7.35 0.16
N PHE A 241 -14.66 -6.60 0.72
CA PHE A 241 -14.67 -6.26 2.14
C PHE A 241 -15.88 -5.41 2.53
N MET A 242 -16.30 -4.49 1.65
CA MET A 242 -17.52 -3.69 1.83
C MET A 242 -18.80 -4.54 1.88
N LYS A 243 -18.77 -5.74 1.27
CA LYS A 243 -19.89 -6.71 1.28
C LYS A 243 -19.76 -7.76 2.40
N GLY A 244 -18.74 -7.68 3.26
CA GLY A 244 -18.44 -8.69 4.27
C GLY A 244 -17.82 -9.98 3.70
N GLU A 245 -17.32 -9.92 2.46
CA GLU A 245 -16.64 -11.03 1.79
C GLU A 245 -15.11 -10.87 1.86
N SER A 246 -14.38 -11.96 1.57
CA SER A 246 -12.93 -11.92 1.39
C SER A 246 -12.56 -11.84 -0.09
N PRO A 247 -11.54 -11.04 -0.48
CA PRO A 247 -11.12 -10.93 -1.86
C PRO A 247 -10.58 -12.27 -2.39
N LYS A 248 -11.02 -12.66 -3.58
CA LYS A 248 -10.53 -13.87 -4.27
C LYS A 248 -9.41 -13.49 -5.23
N LEU A 249 -8.18 -13.67 -4.80
CA LEU A 249 -7.03 -13.47 -5.66
C LEU A 249 -6.94 -14.60 -6.69
N ARG A 250 -6.79 -14.24 -7.96
CA ARG A 250 -6.48 -15.18 -9.04
C ARG A 250 -5.02 -14.97 -9.43
N MET A 251 -4.19 -15.97 -9.15
CA MET A 251 -2.80 -16.00 -9.60
C MET A 251 -2.65 -17.08 -10.66
N LEU A 252 -1.91 -16.74 -11.71
CA LEU A 252 -1.36 -17.73 -12.61
C LEU A 252 -0.26 -18.48 -11.87
N LYS A 253 -0.30 -19.82 -11.92
CA LYS A 253 0.75 -20.68 -11.41
C LYS A 253 1.94 -20.63 -12.36
N VAL A 254 3.12 -20.90 -11.82
CA VAL A 254 4.32 -21.13 -12.63
C VAL A 254 4.01 -22.27 -13.62
N GLY A 255 4.08 -21.97 -14.92
CA GLY A 255 3.70 -22.89 -16.01
C GLY A 255 2.39 -22.54 -16.74
N ASP A 256 1.59 -21.60 -16.24
CA ASP A 256 0.32 -21.23 -16.88
C ASP A 256 0.50 -20.32 -18.11
N ILE A 257 1.66 -19.69 -18.27
CA ILE A 257 2.00 -18.91 -19.47
C ILE A 257 2.58 -19.88 -20.50
N VAL A 258 1.72 -20.28 -21.44
CA VAL A 258 2.11 -20.91 -22.69
C VAL A 258 2.46 -19.79 -23.68
N LEU A 259 3.74 -19.61 -23.97
CA LEU A 259 4.14 -18.78 -25.10
C LEU A 259 3.98 -19.62 -26.38
N GLY A 260 3.10 -19.20 -27.27
CA GLY A 260 3.00 -19.76 -28.61
C GLY A 260 4.07 -19.13 -29.51
N LEU A 261 5.09 -19.89 -29.90
CA LEU A 261 6.06 -19.50 -30.94
C LEU A 261 5.77 -20.32 -32.20
N GLU A 262 5.44 -19.65 -33.31
CA GLU A 262 5.17 -20.29 -34.60
C GLU A 262 4.10 -21.42 -34.54
N GLY A 263 3.09 -21.26 -33.68
CA GLY A 263 2.02 -22.25 -33.50
C GLY A 263 2.36 -23.42 -32.57
N LYS A 264 3.52 -23.40 -31.90
CA LYS A 264 3.91 -24.40 -30.89
C LYS A 264 3.90 -23.79 -29.48
N VAL A 265 3.32 -24.55 -28.55
CA VAL A 265 3.22 -24.24 -27.11
C VAL A 265 4.60 -24.41 -26.46
N ALA A 266 5.15 -23.31 -25.92
CA ALA A 266 6.35 -23.33 -25.07
C ALA A 266 5.96 -23.01 -23.63
N THR A 267 6.31 -23.90 -22.71
CA THR A 267 5.98 -23.81 -21.27
C THR A 267 7.20 -23.53 -20.39
N GLY A 268 8.41 -23.54 -20.97
CA GLY A 268 9.65 -23.14 -20.32
C GLY A 268 10.76 -22.80 -21.30
N MET A 269 11.84 -22.19 -20.80
CA MET A 269 12.98 -21.75 -21.65
C MET A 269 13.68 -22.90 -22.38
N LYS A 270 13.62 -24.12 -21.82
CA LYS A 270 14.14 -25.35 -22.47
C LYS A 270 13.32 -25.76 -23.70
N ASP A 271 12.06 -25.37 -23.78
CA ASP A 271 11.20 -25.66 -24.94
C ASP A 271 11.58 -24.78 -26.14
N LEU A 272 12.12 -23.57 -25.89
CA LEU A 272 12.68 -22.66 -26.89
C LEU A 272 13.95 -23.23 -27.54
N GLU A 273 14.88 -23.77 -26.73
CA GLU A 273 16.09 -24.45 -27.24
C GLU A 273 15.75 -25.64 -28.13
N ARG A 274 14.68 -26.37 -27.78
CA ARG A 274 14.17 -27.52 -28.54
C ARG A 274 13.46 -27.11 -29.84
N ALA A 275 12.88 -25.92 -29.89
CA ALA A 275 12.21 -25.40 -31.08
C ALA A 275 13.20 -24.90 -32.14
N HIS A 276 14.33 -24.32 -31.73
CA HIS A 276 15.30 -23.71 -32.65
C HIS A 276 16.53 -24.56 -32.97
N GLY A 277 16.81 -25.63 -32.21
CA GLY A 277 18.03 -26.40 -32.44
C GLY A 277 19.26 -25.59 -32.02
N VAL A 278 20.11 -26.21 -31.20
CA VAL A 278 21.18 -25.53 -30.45
C VAL A 278 22.24 -24.85 -31.34
N ASP A 279 22.19 -25.03 -32.66
CA ASP A 279 23.14 -24.47 -33.63
C ASP A 279 22.66 -23.18 -34.34
N SER A 280 21.42 -22.72 -34.15
CA SER A 280 20.88 -21.58 -34.94
C SER A 280 20.90 -20.22 -34.23
N VAL A 281 21.39 -20.14 -32.99
CA VAL A 281 21.46 -18.87 -32.25
C VAL A 281 22.89 -18.33 -32.32
N GLN A 282 23.18 -17.52 -33.35
CA GLN A 282 24.36 -16.65 -33.33
C GLN A 282 24.06 -15.43 -32.44
N MET A 283 24.98 -15.14 -31.52
CA MET A 283 24.97 -13.91 -30.68
C MET A 283 25.00 -12.64 -31.52
#